data_AF-S7WCZ8-F1
#
_entry.id   AF-S7WCZ8-F1
#
_cell.length_a   1.000
_cell.length_b   1.000
_cell.length_c   1.000
_cell.angle_alpha   90.00
_cell.angle_beta   90.00
_cell.angle_gamma   90.00
#
_symmetry.space_group_name_H-M   'P 1'
#
loop_
_entity.id
_entity.type
_entity.pdbx_description
1 polymer ?
#
loop_
_entity_poly.entity_id
_entity_poly.type
_entity_poly.pdbx_seq_one_letter_code
_entity_poly.pdbx_strand_id
1 'polypeptide(L)'
;MKIEGLNLLEVDAAVGLLKLDYIYRMKSIYGLKTKKTMLQQEVLKEVYKLTSFPSTETRIEMALLLGVTQRSIQVWFQNKRQMAKRKKRFKNEDQEKYVNEYNKFLEKNINCEEQDELYDIPTYTLYKIIVKCEKRLDKRELNK
;
A
#
# COMPACT_ATOMS: atom_id res chain seq x y z
N MET A 1 -20.33 -19.81 32.08
CA MET A 1 -20.55 -19.52 30.65
C MET A 1 -19.22 -19.02 30.08
N LYS A 2 -18.37 -19.94 29.59
CA LYS A 2 -17.08 -19.57 28.98
C LYS A 2 -17.34 -19.39 27.48
N ILE A 3 -17.16 -18.17 27.01
CA ILE A 3 -17.02 -17.92 25.58
C ILE A 3 -15.56 -18.26 25.30
N GLU A 4 -15.30 -19.50 24.87
CA GLU A 4 -13.96 -20.01 24.59
C GLU A 4 -13.44 -19.36 23.29
N GLY A 5 -12.92 -18.15 23.43
CA GLY A 5 -12.08 -17.49 22.44
C GLY A 5 -10.62 -17.60 22.89
N LEU A 6 -9.73 -17.84 21.92
CA LEU A 6 -8.26 -17.84 22.06
C LEU A 6 -7.77 -16.78 23.05
N ASN A 7 -6.82 -17.14 23.89
CA ASN A 7 -6.28 -16.20 24.87
C ASN A 7 -5.46 -15.10 24.15
N LEU A 8 -5.33 -13.92 24.77
CA LEU A 8 -4.63 -12.77 24.19
C LEU A 8 -3.16 -13.10 23.81
N LEU A 9 -2.49 -13.93 24.59
CA LEU A 9 -1.12 -14.40 24.33
C LEU A 9 -1.04 -15.33 23.11
N GLU A 10 -2.05 -16.17 22.88
CA GLU A 10 -2.16 -17.03 21.69
C GLU A 10 -2.38 -16.19 20.43
N VAL A 11 -3.17 -15.13 20.53
CA VAL A 11 -3.36 -14.15 19.44
C VAL A 11 -2.06 -13.41 19.15
N ASP A 12 -1.36 -12.90 20.17
CA ASP A 12 -0.09 -12.21 20.01
C ASP A 12 1.00 -13.12 19.42
N ALA A 13 1.05 -14.39 19.86
CA ALA A 13 1.94 -15.39 19.30
C ALA A 13 1.62 -15.71 17.84
N ALA A 14 0.34 -15.83 17.48
CA ALA A 14 -0.08 -16.05 16.09
C ALA A 14 0.29 -14.85 15.20
N VAL A 15 0.10 -13.62 15.67
CA VAL A 15 0.56 -12.41 14.98
C VAL A 15 2.08 -12.41 14.82
N GLY A 16 2.82 -12.82 15.86
CA GLY A 16 4.28 -12.96 15.83
C GLY A 16 4.74 -13.98 14.78
N LEU A 17 4.12 -15.17 14.74
CA LEU A 17 4.44 -16.21 13.76
C LEU A 17 4.13 -15.77 12.32
N LEU A 18 3.00 -15.11 12.09
CA LEU A 18 2.66 -14.54 10.78
C LEU A 18 3.68 -13.50 10.34
N LYS A 19 4.15 -12.64 11.26
CA LYS A 19 5.22 -11.65 10.97
C LYS A 19 6.54 -12.34 10.64
N LEU A 20 6.94 -13.37 11.39
CA LEU A 20 8.19 -14.11 11.16
C LEU A 20 8.16 -14.84 9.83
N ASP A 21 7.13 -15.66 9.59
CA ASP A 21 7.00 -16.40 8.34
C ASP A 21 6.90 -15.46 7.13
N TYR A 22 6.21 -14.32 7.27
CA TYR A 22 6.22 -13.27 6.26
C TYR A 22 7.64 -12.73 6.01
N ILE A 23 8.44 -12.41 7.04
CA ILE A 23 9.84 -11.98 6.90
C ILE A 23 10.68 -13.05 6.15
N TYR A 24 10.49 -14.33 6.46
CA TYR A 24 11.21 -15.42 5.78
C TYR A 24 10.79 -15.55 4.31
N ARG A 25 9.49 -15.55 4.01
CA ARG A 25 8.96 -15.54 2.63
C ARG A 25 9.42 -14.29 1.85
N MET A 26 9.58 -13.15 2.51
CA MET A 26 10.08 -11.92 1.92
C MET A 26 11.53 -12.02 1.44
N LYS A 27 12.41 -12.77 2.13
CA LYS A 27 13.83 -12.89 1.75
C LYS A 27 14.02 -13.54 0.38
N SER A 28 13.10 -14.42 -0.03
CA SER A 28 13.10 -15.07 -1.34
C SER A 28 12.56 -14.19 -2.48
N ILE A 29 11.87 -13.08 -2.19
CA ILE A 29 11.12 -12.27 -3.18
C ILE A 29 11.84 -10.95 -3.52
N TYR A 30 12.93 -10.60 -2.81
CA TYR A 30 13.71 -9.40 -3.10
C TYR A 30 14.18 -9.39 -4.57
N GLY A 31 13.77 -8.35 -5.31
CA GLY A 31 14.11 -8.15 -6.74
C GLY A 31 13.08 -8.73 -7.73
N LEU A 32 12.15 -9.57 -7.31
CA LEU A 32 11.13 -10.14 -8.20
C LEU A 32 10.00 -9.12 -8.46
N LYS A 33 9.88 -8.67 -9.71
CA LYS A 33 8.79 -7.77 -10.13
C LYS A 33 7.52 -8.58 -10.39
N THR A 34 6.56 -8.51 -9.47
CA THR A 34 5.23 -9.14 -9.64
C THR A 34 4.17 -8.10 -9.98
N LYS A 35 3.27 -8.43 -10.92
CA LYS A 35 2.12 -7.58 -11.24
C LYS A 35 1.08 -7.72 -10.13
N LYS A 36 0.63 -6.59 -9.58
CA LYS A 36 -0.42 -6.56 -8.53
C LYS A 36 -1.73 -7.10 -9.08
N THR A 37 -2.41 -7.93 -8.29
CA THR A 37 -3.75 -8.46 -8.60
C THR A 37 -4.79 -7.33 -8.64
N MET A 38 -5.96 -7.60 -9.21
CA MET A 38 -7.04 -6.60 -9.28
C MET A 38 -7.51 -6.16 -7.89
N LEU A 39 -7.63 -7.09 -6.94
CA LEU A 39 -7.96 -6.80 -5.55
C LEU A 39 -6.93 -5.86 -4.91
N GLN A 40 -5.64 -6.20 -5.00
CA GLN A 40 -4.55 -5.39 -4.46
C GLN A 40 -4.58 -3.96 -5.03
N GLN A 41 -4.81 -3.82 -6.34
CA GLN A 41 -4.90 -2.50 -6.97
C GLN A 41 -6.12 -1.69 -6.52
N GLU A 42 -7.28 -2.33 -6.33
CA GLU A 42 -8.49 -1.63 -5.91
C GLU A 42 -8.41 -1.18 -4.45
N VAL A 43 -7.91 -2.04 -3.56
CA VAL A 43 -7.66 -1.68 -2.16
C VAL A 43 -6.68 -0.51 -2.05
N LEU A 44 -5.57 -0.56 -2.79
CA LEU A 44 -4.60 0.55 -2.84
C LEU A 44 -5.25 1.87 -3.28
N LYS A 45 -6.15 1.84 -4.27
CA LYS A 45 -6.88 3.04 -4.71
C LYS A 45 -7.86 3.54 -3.66
N GLU A 46 -8.61 2.68 -2.99
CA GLU A 46 -9.56 3.09 -1.95
C GLU A 46 -8.82 3.69 -0.75
N VAL A 47 -7.70 3.10 -0.33
CA VAL A 47 -6.87 3.68 0.75
C VAL A 47 -6.28 5.04 0.32
N TYR A 48 -5.84 5.17 -0.93
CA TYR A 48 -5.32 6.45 -1.44
C TYR A 48 -6.35 7.59 -1.40
N LYS A 49 -7.65 7.28 -1.48
CA LYS A 49 -8.73 8.27 -1.33
C LYS A 49 -8.83 8.79 0.12
N LEU A 50 -8.44 7.99 1.10
CA LEU A 50 -8.39 8.40 2.51
C LEU A 50 -7.13 9.22 2.80
N THR A 51 -5.98 8.70 2.41
CA THR A 51 -4.70 9.40 2.57
C THR A 51 -3.75 9.06 1.44
N SER A 52 -3.08 10.09 0.91
CA SER A 52 -1.99 9.92 -0.05
C SER A 52 -0.66 9.58 0.62
N PHE A 53 -0.58 9.64 1.96
CA PHE A 53 0.62 9.48 2.78
C PHE A 53 0.33 8.53 3.97
N PRO A 54 0.12 7.22 3.71
CA PRO A 54 -0.13 6.26 4.78
C PRO A 54 1.10 6.09 5.67
N SER A 55 0.88 5.85 6.96
CA SER A 55 1.94 5.62 7.94
C SER A 55 2.80 4.39 7.71
N THR A 56 3.96 4.32 8.37
CA THR A 56 4.82 3.13 8.34
C THR A 56 4.07 1.90 8.82
N GLU A 57 3.31 2.04 9.90
CA GLU A 57 2.45 1.00 10.47
C GLU A 57 1.33 0.62 9.50
N THR A 58 0.58 1.59 8.99
CA THR A 58 -0.47 1.36 7.98
C THR A 58 0.09 0.60 6.76
N ARG A 59 1.29 0.95 6.28
CA ARG A 59 1.93 0.25 5.16
C ARG A 59 2.32 -1.19 5.51
N ILE A 60 2.72 -1.47 6.76
CA ILE A 60 3.01 -2.84 7.23
C ILE A 60 1.71 -3.64 7.31
N GLU A 61 0.66 -3.08 7.88
CA GLU A 61 -0.64 -3.74 7.96
C GLU A 61 -1.22 -4.06 6.58
N MET A 62 -1.21 -3.09 5.66
CA MET A 62 -1.63 -3.31 4.28
C MET A 62 -0.80 -4.40 3.59
N ALA A 63 0.51 -4.43 3.85
CA ALA A 63 1.42 -5.42 3.29
C ALA A 63 1.08 -6.84 3.77
N LEU A 64 0.82 -7.00 5.07
CA LEU A 64 0.38 -8.26 5.67
C LEU A 64 -0.98 -8.70 5.10
N LEU A 65 -1.97 -7.80 5.07
CA LEU A 65 -3.32 -8.10 4.63
C LEU A 65 -3.43 -8.41 3.14
N LEU A 66 -2.57 -7.80 2.30
CA LEU A 66 -2.59 -7.98 0.85
C LEU A 66 -1.56 -8.99 0.34
N GLY A 67 -0.70 -9.52 1.22
CA GLY A 67 0.39 -10.44 0.86
C GLY A 67 1.42 -9.81 -0.08
N VAL A 68 1.72 -8.52 0.08
CA VAL A 68 2.72 -7.79 -0.74
C VAL A 68 3.72 -7.07 0.14
N THR A 69 4.90 -6.75 -0.37
CA THR A 69 5.92 -6.10 0.46
C THR A 69 5.56 -4.65 0.84
N GLN A 70 5.92 -4.23 2.05
CA GLN A 70 5.77 -2.83 2.51
C GLN A 70 6.43 -1.85 1.53
N ARG A 71 7.59 -2.21 0.97
CA ARG A 71 8.28 -1.44 -0.08
C ARG A 71 7.44 -1.34 -1.35
N SER A 72 6.77 -2.40 -1.77
CA SER A 72 5.86 -2.40 -2.94
C SER A 72 4.66 -1.48 -2.72
N ILE A 73 4.11 -1.41 -1.49
CA ILE A 73 3.09 -0.43 -1.11
C ILE A 73 3.67 0.99 -1.18
N GLN A 74 4.80 1.24 -0.50
CA GLN A 74 5.47 2.55 -0.48
C GLN A 74 5.73 3.09 -1.90
N VAL A 75 6.34 2.29 -2.76
CA VAL A 75 6.64 2.64 -4.16
C VAL A 75 5.35 2.91 -4.93
N TRP A 76 4.28 2.13 -4.70
CA TRP A 76 3.00 2.38 -5.36
C TRP A 76 2.44 3.76 -4.99
N PHE A 77 2.44 4.14 -3.70
CA PHE A 77 1.97 5.45 -3.25
C PHE A 77 2.86 6.59 -3.78
N GLN A 78 4.18 6.42 -3.79
CA GLN A 78 5.11 7.37 -4.39
C GLN A 78 4.82 7.57 -5.88
N ASN A 79 4.73 6.49 -6.65
CA ASN A 79 4.42 6.53 -8.08
C ASN A 79 3.05 7.17 -8.33
N LYS A 80 2.05 6.86 -7.51
CA LYS A 80 0.70 7.44 -7.63
C LYS A 80 0.72 8.95 -7.45
N ARG A 81 1.45 9.45 -6.44
CA ARG A 81 1.61 10.90 -6.20
C ARG A 81 2.40 11.57 -7.31
N GLN A 82 3.47 10.96 -7.80
CA GLN A 82 4.24 11.48 -8.94
C GLN A 82 3.37 11.62 -10.19
N MET A 83 2.57 10.60 -10.52
CA MET A 83 1.63 10.66 -11.65
C MET A 83 0.59 11.77 -11.47
N ALA A 84 0.06 11.96 -10.25
CA ALA A 84 -0.87 13.04 -9.96
C ALA A 84 -0.23 14.43 -10.13
N LYS A 85 1.02 14.62 -9.69
CA LYS A 85 1.80 15.86 -9.90
C LYS A 85 2.08 16.12 -11.37
N ARG A 86 2.50 15.09 -12.12
CA ARG A 86 2.74 15.17 -13.57
C ARG A 86 1.46 15.55 -14.33
N LYS A 87 0.32 14.92 -14.06
CA LYS A 87 -0.98 15.28 -14.66
C LYS A 87 -1.39 16.74 -14.41
N LYS A 88 -1.08 17.30 -13.23
CA LYS A 88 -1.32 18.73 -12.95
C LYS A 88 -0.40 19.65 -13.78
N ARG A 89 0.84 19.22 -14.05
CA ARG A 89 1.84 20.00 -14.81
C ARG A 89 1.65 19.95 -16.32
N PHE A 90 1.16 18.84 -16.88
CA PHE A 90 0.88 18.68 -18.31
C PHE A 90 -0.37 19.43 -18.80
N LYS A 91 -1.10 20.12 -17.91
CA LYS A 91 -2.04 21.15 -18.35
C LYS A 91 -1.35 22.46 -18.76
N ASN A 92 -0.07 22.65 -18.40
CA ASN A 92 0.70 23.86 -18.65
C ASN A 92 2.05 23.49 -19.31
N GLU A 93 2.06 23.48 -20.66
CA GLU A 93 3.20 23.62 -21.58
C GLU A 93 4.29 22.54 -21.64
N ASP A 94 4.64 22.19 -22.89
CA ASP A 94 5.30 20.97 -23.33
C ASP A 94 6.81 21.15 -23.60
N GLN A 95 7.56 20.07 -23.32
CA GLN A 95 8.92 19.75 -23.75
C GLN A 95 10.14 20.28 -22.96
N GLU A 96 10.27 21.55 -22.57
CA GLU A 96 11.50 22.04 -21.89
C GLU A 96 11.68 21.50 -20.44
N LYS A 97 10.61 20.93 -19.86
CA LYS A 97 10.56 20.35 -18.51
C LYS A 97 11.31 19.03 -18.33
N TYR A 98 11.54 18.25 -19.39
CA TYR A 98 11.85 16.81 -19.23
C TYR A 98 13.24 16.57 -18.61
N VAL A 99 14.23 17.39 -18.97
CA VAL A 99 15.61 17.30 -18.44
C VAL A 99 15.68 17.84 -17.00
N ASN A 100 15.00 18.96 -16.71
CA ASN A 100 14.92 19.52 -15.36
C ASN A 100 14.12 18.62 -14.40
N GLU A 101 13.17 17.84 -14.90
CA GLU A 101 12.36 16.91 -14.10
C GLU A 101 13.15 15.65 -13.69
N TYR A 102 14.08 15.15 -14.52
CA TYR A 102 14.94 14.03 -14.14
C TYR A 102 15.95 14.42 -13.05
N ASN A 103 16.55 15.60 -13.15
CA ASN A 103 17.46 16.12 -12.13
C ASN A 103 16.74 16.35 -10.79
N LYS A 104 15.50 16.85 -10.83
CA LYS A 104 14.63 16.99 -9.64
C LYS A 104 14.16 15.64 -9.07
N PHE A 105 14.09 14.59 -9.89
CA PHE A 105 13.76 13.23 -9.47
C PHE A 105 14.93 12.60 -8.68
N LEU A 106 16.17 12.88 -9.07
CA LEU A 106 17.36 12.44 -8.33
C LEU A 106 17.46 13.13 -6.96
N GLU A 107 17.30 14.45 -6.88
CA GLU A 107 17.33 15.19 -5.61
C GLU A 107 16.25 14.71 -4.62
N LYS A 108 15.05 14.38 -5.13
CA LYS A 108 13.94 13.90 -4.30
C LYS A 108 14.08 12.45 -3.86
N ASN A 109 14.93 11.64 -4.50
CA ASN A 109 15.22 10.27 -4.06
C ASN A 109 16.23 10.21 -2.91
N ILE A 110 17.06 11.24 -2.73
CA ILE A 110 17.99 11.35 -1.59
C ILE A 110 17.28 11.94 -0.36
N ASN A 111 16.35 12.89 -0.55
CA ASN A 111 15.72 13.65 0.55
C ASN A 111 14.20 13.40 0.76
N CYS A 112 13.66 12.22 0.42
CA CYS A 112 12.22 11.90 0.58
C CYS A 112 11.80 11.54 2.03
N GLU A 113 12.20 12.36 3.00
CA GLU A 113 11.64 12.37 4.37
C GLU A 113 10.97 13.72 4.70
N GLU A 114 10.49 14.44 3.68
CA GLU A 114 9.74 15.67 3.92
C GLU A 114 8.43 15.37 4.67
N GLN A 115 8.26 16.08 5.79
CA GLN A 115 7.24 16.04 6.83
C GLN A 115 5.80 16.21 6.29
N ASP A 116 5.29 15.23 5.55
CA ASP A 116 3.87 15.14 5.23
C ASP A 116 3.15 14.39 6.36
N GLU A 117 2.15 15.02 6.99
CA GLU A 117 1.33 14.47 8.08
C GLU A 117 1.01 12.98 7.86
N LEU A 118 1.59 12.16 8.72
CA LEU A 118 1.53 10.71 8.63
C LEU A 118 0.23 10.24 9.26
N TYR A 119 -0.74 9.83 8.43
CA TYR A 119 -2.03 9.37 8.94
C TYR A 119 -2.01 7.86 9.16
N ASP A 120 -2.17 7.47 10.42
CA ASP A 120 -2.50 6.10 10.80
C ASP A 120 -3.95 5.80 10.40
N ILE A 121 -4.14 4.73 9.63
CA ILE A 121 -5.46 4.21 9.32
C ILE A 121 -5.69 3.03 10.26
N PRO A 122 -6.73 3.05 11.11
CA PRO A 122 -7.02 1.93 11.99
C PRO A 122 -7.17 0.63 11.19
N THR A 123 -6.61 -0.47 11.70
CA THR A 123 -6.60 -1.79 11.05
C THR A 123 -8.00 -2.23 10.61
N TYR A 124 -9.02 -1.96 11.44
CA TYR A 124 -10.42 -2.27 11.13
C TYR A 124 -10.95 -1.53 9.89
N THR A 125 -10.49 -0.31 9.65
CA THR A 125 -10.83 0.45 8.44
C THR A 125 -10.21 -0.20 7.21
N LEU A 126 -8.94 -0.65 7.29
CA LEU A 126 -8.30 -1.40 6.21
C LEU A 126 -9.05 -2.69 5.90
N TYR A 127 -9.41 -3.46 6.93
CA TYR A 127 -10.21 -4.67 6.78
C TYR A 127 -11.55 -4.40 6.08
N LYS A 128 -12.29 -3.36 6.51
CA LYS A 128 -13.55 -2.95 5.87
C LYS A 128 -13.38 -2.61 4.39
N ILE A 129 -12.28 -1.95 4.02
CA ILE A 129 -11.98 -1.64 2.61
C ILE A 129 -11.75 -2.92 1.81
N ILE A 130 -10.97 -3.86 2.35
CA ILE A 130 -10.65 -5.13 1.67
C ILE A 130 -11.92 -5.93 1.41
N VAL A 131 -12.72 -6.19 2.44
CA VAL A 131 -13.99 -6.94 2.31
C VAL A 131 -14.93 -6.27 1.30
N LYS A 132 -14.96 -4.93 1.29
CA LYS A 132 -15.77 -4.17 0.33
C LYS A 132 -15.25 -4.33 -1.11
N CYS A 133 -13.92 -4.36 -1.30
CA CYS A 133 -13.31 -4.57 -2.60
C CYS A 133 -13.53 -6.00 -3.12
N GLU A 134 -13.43 -7.02 -2.26
CA GLU A 134 -13.71 -8.43 -2.60
C GLU A 134 -15.14 -8.58 -3.12
N LYS A 135 -16.14 -8.12 -2.35
CA LYS A 135 -17.56 -8.17 -2.75
C LYS A 135 -17.85 -7.46 -4.07
N ARG A 136 -17.09 -6.40 -4.40
CA ARG A 136 -17.23 -5.69 -5.68
C ARG A 136 -16.65 -6.50 -6.84
N LEU A 137 -15.60 -7.28 -6.61
CA LEU A 137 -15.00 -8.14 -7.63
C LEU A 137 -15.88 -9.36 -7.89
N ASP A 138 -16.39 -10.01 -6.85
CA ASP A 138 -17.29 -11.16 -6.99
C ASP A 138 -18.54 -10.81 -7.81
N LYS A 139 -19.14 -9.64 -7.53
CA LYS A 139 -20.27 -9.11 -8.30
C LYS A 139 -19.93 -8.83 -9.77
N ARG A 140 -18.69 -8.49 -10.09
CA ARG A 140 -18.25 -8.26 -11.48
C ARG A 140 -18.02 -9.57 -12.21
N GLU A 141 -17.68 -10.64 -11.50
CA GLU A 141 -17.49 -11.98 -12.08
C GLU A 141 -18.83 -12.68 -12.31
N LEU A 142 -19.82 -12.49 -11.42
CA LEU A 142 -21.18 -13.01 -11.58
C LEU A 142 -22.00 -12.35 -12.70
N ASN A 143 -21.57 -11.17 -13.19
CA ASN A 143 -22.23 -10.42 -14.26
C ASN A 143 -21.49 -10.53 -15.62
N LYS A 144 -20.59 -11.50 -15.76
CA LYS A 144 -19.94 -11.88 -17.02
C LYS A 144 -20.56 -13.17 -17.54
#